data_AF-U6KTI1-F1
#
_entry.id   AF-U6KTI1-F1
#
_cell.length_a   1.000
_cell.length_b   1.000
_cell.length_c   1.000
_cell.angle_alpha   90.00
_cell.angle_beta   90.00
_cell.angle_gamma   90.00
#
_symmetry.space_group_name_H-M   'P 1'
#
loop_
_entity.id
_entity.type
_entity.pdbx_description
1 polymer ?
#
loop_
_entity_poly.entity_id
_entity_poly.type
_entity_poly.pdbx_seq_one_letter_code
_entity_poly.pdbx_strand_id
1 'polypeptide(L)'
;MLRDWPRVGSFAAAAAALQQLLRGKVVMDLGAGSGVLSLFAAAAGAAAVVAVEGSPGAAALLQQQVQHNEQQGKVPRGVIQVCCCSVEELSSCPQQQPQQQQQQQLLQQLQQNVDVIISEFMGFYLLHEGMLQSLLHARDRFLKKDTGLLLPAAARLLLSLCCCTKTYRQQQAFLSSYCGFSFRPLQQQLQQQHAATPLVLQLPPDSCCCCPAAVAAELDLYTLTLQQLQQIRSQLLLRVHRSSTVYGFALWFDVTFPGIPPAAAAAPAAAAAAAAVAGGVDDADDAAATPAAANGGGAAAGDAAAAAGGAAAASAADAAAADAALFRGPPPPPPTPAAAARFAAAVAAAEAAGEAAAAPAAGGVSIEEVLAAIAAGAAEDDCPAAAAAAAAHSFS
;
A
#
# COMPACT_ATOMS: atom_id res chain seq x y z
N MET A 1 7.85 -4.31 -7.70
CA MET A 1 8.32 -3.85 -6.38
C MET A 1 8.80 -2.40 -6.42
N LEU A 2 9.96 -2.07 -7.00
CA LEU A 2 10.48 -0.69 -6.94
C LEU A 2 9.66 0.39 -7.68
N ARG A 3 8.91 0.01 -8.73
CA ARG A 3 8.01 0.92 -9.46
C ARG A 3 6.64 1.12 -8.82
N ASP A 4 6.38 0.43 -7.70
CA ASP A 4 5.16 0.63 -6.93
C ASP A 4 5.32 1.90 -6.07
N TRP A 5 5.10 3.05 -6.69
CA TRP A 5 5.35 4.36 -6.08
C TRP A 5 4.52 4.62 -4.81
N PRO A 6 3.23 4.26 -4.73
CA PRO A 6 2.48 4.37 -3.48
C PRO A 6 3.17 3.64 -2.33
N ARG A 7 3.70 2.44 -2.59
CA ARG A 7 4.41 1.66 -1.58
C ARG A 7 5.77 2.26 -1.23
N VAL A 8 6.66 2.43 -2.21
CA VAL A 8 8.03 2.92 -1.99
C VAL A 8 8.01 4.35 -1.41
N GLY A 9 7.13 5.20 -1.95
CA GLY A 9 6.93 6.57 -1.49
C GLY A 9 6.42 6.65 -0.05
N SER A 10 5.55 5.73 0.38
CA SER A 10 5.08 5.70 1.77
C SER A 10 6.20 5.41 2.77
N PHE A 11 7.10 4.47 2.46
CA PHE A 11 8.27 4.21 3.30
C PHE A 11 9.28 5.35 3.30
N ALA A 12 9.52 5.99 2.14
CA ALA A 12 10.39 7.16 2.06
C ALA A 12 9.82 8.33 2.86
N ALA A 13 8.51 8.59 2.74
CA ALA A 13 7.80 9.61 3.50
C ALA A 13 7.86 9.32 5.02
N ALA A 14 7.73 8.05 5.41
CA ALA A 14 7.88 7.66 6.81
C ALA A 14 9.31 7.87 7.32
N ALA A 15 10.32 7.51 6.54
CA ALA A 15 11.72 7.75 6.90
C ALA A 15 12.03 9.25 7.04
N ALA A 16 11.44 10.10 6.19
CA ALA A 16 11.57 11.55 6.28
C ALA A 16 10.84 12.13 7.51
N ALA A 17 9.57 11.78 7.70
CA ALA A 17 8.76 12.25 8.83
C ALA A 17 9.35 11.84 10.18
N LEU A 18 10.05 10.71 10.22
CA LEU A 18 10.67 10.13 11.41
C LEU A 18 12.18 10.30 11.44
N GLN A 19 12.75 11.18 10.61
CA GLN A 19 14.20 11.34 10.47
C GLN A 19 14.90 11.59 11.81
N GLN A 20 14.32 12.40 12.70
CA GLN A 20 14.88 12.66 14.03
C GLN A 20 14.91 11.40 14.92
N LEU A 21 13.98 10.46 14.72
CA LEU A 21 13.94 9.19 15.44
C LEU A 21 14.76 8.09 14.77
N LEU A 22 15.21 8.29 13.54
CA LEU A 22 16.11 7.38 12.80
C LEU A 22 17.57 7.80 12.91
N ARG A 23 17.83 9.11 13.03
CA ARG A 23 19.18 9.66 13.09
C ARG A 23 19.96 9.10 14.29
N GLY A 24 21.17 8.64 14.04
CA GLY A 24 22.05 8.08 15.07
C GLY A 24 21.59 6.73 15.64
N LYS A 25 20.51 6.14 15.11
CA LYS A 25 19.95 4.90 15.62
C LYS A 25 20.45 3.65 14.88
N VAL A 26 20.25 2.50 15.52
CA VAL A 26 20.43 1.19 14.91
C VAL A 26 19.12 0.73 14.28
N VAL A 27 19.11 0.59 12.96
CA VAL A 27 17.94 0.18 12.17
C VAL A 27 18.14 -1.25 11.66
N MET A 28 17.10 -2.06 11.69
CA MET A 28 17.07 -3.38 11.08
C MET A 28 16.06 -3.40 9.94
N ASP A 29 16.51 -3.73 8.74
CA ASP A 29 15.68 -3.88 7.54
C ASP A 29 15.45 -5.37 7.30
N LEU A 30 14.23 -5.85 7.52
CA LEU A 30 13.88 -7.27 7.40
C LEU A 30 13.29 -7.56 6.02
N GLY A 31 13.83 -8.58 5.36
CA GLY A 31 13.50 -8.88 3.96
C GLY A 31 13.95 -7.75 3.05
N ALA A 32 15.21 -7.33 3.22
CA ALA A 32 15.72 -6.12 2.61
C ALA A 32 15.60 -6.11 1.07
N GLY A 33 15.60 -7.28 0.42
CA GLY A 33 15.44 -7.42 -1.02
C GLY A 33 16.52 -6.65 -1.78
N SER A 34 16.12 -5.56 -2.43
CA SER A 34 17.06 -4.65 -3.11
C SER A 34 17.70 -3.59 -2.19
N GLY A 35 17.38 -3.59 -0.90
CA GLY A 35 17.85 -2.65 0.10
C GLY A 35 17.36 -1.22 -0.04
N VAL A 36 16.27 -0.98 -0.78
CA VAL A 36 15.75 0.39 -0.92
C VAL A 36 15.40 1.01 0.44
N LEU A 37 14.85 0.22 1.36
CA LEU A 37 14.52 0.67 2.72
C LEU A 37 15.77 0.89 3.56
N SER A 38 16.77 0.02 3.43
CA SER A 38 18.10 0.23 4.00
C SER A 38 18.75 1.53 3.56
N LEU A 39 18.64 1.89 2.27
CA LEU A 39 19.14 3.15 1.72
C LEU A 39 18.37 4.34 2.29
N PHE A 40 17.04 4.26 2.43
CA PHE A 40 16.24 5.31 3.07
C PHE A 40 16.62 5.52 4.53
N ALA A 41 16.82 4.44 5.29
CA ALA A 41 17.28 4.53 6.68
C ALA A 41 18.65 5.19 6.80
N ALA A 42 19.59 4.84 5.91
CA ALA A 42 20.91 5.48 5.85
C ALA A 42 20.83 6.96 5.47
N ALA A 43 20.01 7.33 4.48
CA ALA A 43 19.75 8.71 4.08
C ALA A 43 19.04 9.53 5.18
N ALA A 44 18.22 8.88 6.01
CA ALA A 44 17.63 9.47 7.21
C ALA A 44 18.65 9.66 8.36
N GLY A 45 19.88 9.18 8.19
CA GLY A 45 20.98 9.39 9.13
C GLY A 45 21.15 8.30 10.18
N ALA A 46 20.64 7.08 9.94
CA ALA A 46 20.90 5.93 10.81
C ALA A 46 22.40 5.73 11.05
N ALA A 47 22.77 5.44 12.30
CA ALA A 47 24.18 5.14 12.65
C ALA A 47 24.63 3.79 12.06
N ALA A 48 23.72 2.82 12.05
CA ALA A 48 23.93 1.51 11.45
C ALA A 48 22.60 0.95 10.93
N VAL A 49 22.67 0.24 9.80
CA VAL A 49 21.55 -0.48 9.21
C VAL A 49 21.95 -1.94 9.04
N VAL A 50 21.16 -2.85 9.62
CA VAL A 50 21.34 -4.29 9.52
C VAL A 50 20.29 -4.81 8.54
N ALA A 51 20.73 -5.06 7.31
CA ALA A 51 19.86 -5.50 6.22
C ALA A 51 19.84 -7.03 6.18
N VAL A 52 18.74 -7.63 6.61
CA VAL A 52 18.56 -9.09 6.67
C VAL A 52 17.81 -9.56 5.42
N GLU A 53 18.46 -10.42 4.63
CA GLU A 53 17.90 -10.96 3.39
C GLU A 53 18.18 -12.46 3.30
N GLY A 54 17.11 -13.26 3.18
CA GLY A 54 17.20 -14.72 3.19
C GLY A 54 17.67 -15.32 1.85
N SER A 55 17.47 -14.62 0.73
CA SER A 55 17.87 -15.07 -0.59
C SER A 55 19.34 -14.73 -0.88
N PRO A 56 20.21 -15.72 -1.13
CA PRO A 56 21.63 -15.45 -1.43
C PRO A 56 21.84 -14.57 -2.65
N GLY A 57 21.00 -14.74 -3.69
CA GLY A 57 21.07 -13.93 -4.90
C GLY A 57 20.68 -12.47 -4.64
N ALA A 58 19.63 -12.23 -3.87
CA ALA A 58 19.21 -10.88 -3.51
C ALA A 58 20.21 -10.21 -2.57
N ALA A 59 20.72 -10.92 -1.56
CA ALA A 59 21.74 -10.42 -0.64
C ALA A 59 23.04 -10.05 -1.36
N ALA A 60 23.49 -10.85 -2.33
CA ALA A 60 24.66 -10.53 -3.13
C ALA A 60 24.46 -9.25 -3.98
N LEU A 61 23.29 -9.10 -4.61
CA LEU A 61 22.96 -7.90 -5.38
C LEU A 61 22.85 -6.66 -4.47
N LEU A 62 22.21 -6.81 -3.32
CA LEU A 62 22.12 -5.78 -2.28
C LEU A 62 23.52 -5.31 -1.85
N GLN A 63 24.43 -6.25 -1.58
CA GLN A 63 25.81 -5.92 -1.23
C GLN A 63 26.51 -5.10 -2.33
N GLN A 64 26.28 -5.43 -3.61
CA GLN A 64 26.80 -4.66 -4.74
C GLN A 64 26.17 -3.26 -4.83
N GLN A 65 24.86 -3.15 -4.59
CA GLN A 65 24.15 -1.87 -4.59
C GLN A 65 24.65 -0.94 -3.47
N VAL A 66 24.87 -1.48 -2.27
CA VAL A 66 25.45 -0.74 -1.14
C VAL A 66 26.85 -0.25 -1.52
N GLN A 67 27.74 -1.14 -1.96
CA GLN A 67 29.10 -0.78 -2.36
C GLN A 67 29.13 0.27 -3.48
N HIS A 68 28.24 0.16 -4.46
CA HIS A 68 28.14 1.14 -5.54
C HIS A 68 27.74 2.52 -4.99
N ASN A 69 26.72 2.60 -4.15
CA ASN A 69 26.28 3.87 -3.55
C ASN A 69 27.33 4.46 -2.60
N GLU A 70 28.09 3.64 -1.88
CA GLU A 70 29.24 4.06 -1.08
C GLU A 70 30.38 4.64 -1.92
N GLN A 71 30.66 4.03 -3.09
CA GLN A 71 31.67 4.53 -4.03
C GLN A 71 31.26 5.86 -4.67
N GLN A 72 29.96 6.03 -4.92
CA GLN A 72 29.39 7.27 -5.44
C GLN A 72 29.23 8.37 -4.38
N GLY A 73 29.56 8.11 -3.11
CA GLY A 73 29.35 9.05 -2.00
C GLY A 73 27.88 9.37 -1.77
N LYS A 74 26.99 8.42 -2.08
CA LYS A 74 25.54 8.53 -1.90
C LYS A 74 25.10 7.97 -0.54
N VAL A 75 25.90 7.06 0.03
CA VAL A 75 25.71 6.48 1.36
C VAL A 75 27.06 6.46 2.08
N PRO A 76 27.14 6.79 3.38
CA PRO A 76 28.40 6.69 4.11
C PRO A 76 28.88 5.24 4.20
N ARG A 77 30.19 5.03 4.07
CA ARG A 77 30.79 3.68 4.07
C ARG A 77 30.55 2.95 5.38
N GLY A 78 30.13 1.68 5.29
CA GLY A 78 29.97 0.78 6.42
C GLY A 78 28.71 1.00 7.26
N VAL A 79 27.83 1.94 6.88
CA VAL A 79 26.55 2.16 7.56
C VAL A 79 25.62 0.96 7.35
N ILE A 80 25.55 0.42 6.13
CA ILE A 80 24.67 -0.70 5.80
C ILE A 80 25.46 -2.01 5.81
N GLN A 81 25.03 -2.95 6.64
CA GLN A 81 25.63 -4.28 6.80
C GLN A 81 24.64 -5.34 6.36
N VAL A 82 25.00 -6.12 5.35
CA VAL A 82 24.11 -7.12 4.74
C VAL A 82 24.31 -8.48 5.40
N CYS A 83 23.22 -9.03 5.95
CA CYS A 83 23.14 -10.36 6.55
C CYS A 83 22.38 -11.29 5.61
N CYS A 84 23.10 -12.21 4.96
CA CYS A 84 22.51 -13.22 4.09
C CYS A 84 22.02 -14.43 4.92
N CYS A 85 20.85 -14.31 5.53
CA CYS A 85 20.22 -15.36 6.31
C CYS A 85 18.75 -15.05 6.59
N SER A 86 18.02 -16.04 7.09
CA SER A 86 16.73 -15.79 7.73
C SER A 86 16.93 -15.08 9.08
N VAL A 87 15.95 -14.30 9.52
CA VAL A 87 16.05 -13.57 10.79
C VAL A 87 16.06 -14.52 12.00
N GLU A 88 15.40 -15.66 11.86
CA GLU A 88 15.36 -16.75 12.83
C GLU A 88 16.76 -17.35 13.06
N GLU A 89 17.56 -17.42 12.00
CA GLU A 89 18.94 -17.93 12.00
C GLU A 89 19.99 -16.86 12.31
N LEU A 90 19.59 -15.58 12.41
CA LEU A 90 20.51 -14.46 12.59
C LEU A 90 21.43 -14.65 13.81
N SER A 91 20.94 -15.31 14.87
CA SER A 91 21.77 -15.60 16.07
C SER A 91 22.65 -16.84 15.96
N SER A 92 22.43 -17.70 14.95
CA SER A 92 23.09 -19.01 14.79
C SER A 92 23.89 -19.14 13.50
N CYS A 93 24.11 -18.05 12.76
CA CYS A 93 24.79 -18.06 11.47
C CYS A 93 26.22 -18.68 11.60
N PRO A 94 26.57 -19.71 10.79
CA PRO A 94 27.79 -20.50 10.98
C PRO A 94 29.09 -19.72 10.69
N GLN A 95 30.15 -20.06 11.45
CA GLN A 95 31.42 -19.34 11.60
C GLN A 95 32.47 -19.60 10.52
N GLN A 96 32.13 -19.62 9.23
CA GLN A 96 33.05 -20.16 8.23
C GLN A 96 34.03 -19.14 7.64
N GLN A 97 33.84 -17.82 7.84
CA GLN A 97 34.70 -16.80 7.23
C GLN A 97 35.06 -15.61 8.17
N PRO A 98 36.22 -14.94 7.98
CA PRO A 98 36.65 -13.80 8.82
C PRO A 98 35.66 -12.62 8.82
N GLN A 99 35.02 -12.33 7.68
CA GLN A 99 33.96 -11.31 7.59
C GLN A 99 32.72 -11.67 8.43
N GLN A 100 32.46 -12.96 8.65
CA GLN A 100 31.34 -13.43 9.47
C GLN A 100 31.62 -13.31 10.97
N GLN A 101 32.88 -13.24 11.42
CA GLN A 101 33.20 -13.01 12.85
C GLN A 101 32.83 -11.59 13.30
N GLN A 102 33.13 -10.59 12.46
CA GLN A 102 32.76 -9.20 12.72
C GLN A 102 31.24 -9.01 12.70
N GLN A 103 30.57 -9.67 11.75
CA GLN A 103 29.11 -9.73 11.70
C GLN A 103 28.52 -10.39 12.96
N GLN A 104 29.10 -11.47 13.47
CA GLN A 104 28.61 -12.13 14.67
C GLN A 104 28.77 -11.27 15.94
N GLN A 105 29.87 -10.51 16.06
CA GLN A 105 30.05 -9.55 17.16
C GLN A 105 29.00 -8.44 17.11
N LEU A 106 28.71 -7.90 15.92
CA LEU A 106 27.61 -6.95 15.74
C LEU A 106 26.27 -7.58 16.15
N LEU A 107 25.96 -8.78 15.68
CA LEU A 107 24.71 -9.47 15.95
C LEU A 107 24.50 -9.80 17.44
N GLN A 108 25.58 -10.12 18.17
CA GLN A 108 25.53 -10.25 19.63
C GLN A 108 25.20 -8.93 20.33
N GLN A 109 25.72 -7.81 19.81
CA GLN A 109 25.40 -6.48 20.32
C GLN A 109 23.97 -6.04 19.97
N LEU A 110 23.29 -6.64 18.99
CA LEU A 110 21.92 -6.27 18.58
C LEU A 110 20.81 -6.81 19.50
N GLN A 111 21.08 -7.76 20.39
CA GLN A 111 20.03 -8.30 21.27
C GLN A 111 19.40 -7.19 22.11
N GLN A 112 18.09 -6.95 21.90
CA GLN A 112 17.33 -5.83 22.48
C GLN A 112 17.95 -4.44 22.28
N ASN A 113 18.78 -4.26 21.25
CA ASN A 113 19.49 -3.01 20.98
C ASN A 113 19.15 -2.40 19.62
N VAL A 114 18.19 -2.96 18.89
CA VAL A 114 17.64 -2.33 17.69
C VAL A 114 16.62 -1.27 18.09
N ASP A 115 16.86 -0.04 17.65
CA ASP A 115 15.95 1.09 17.88
C ASP A 115 14.75 1.05 16.95
N VAL A 116 14.96 0.66 15.68
CA VAL A 116 13.91 0.67 14.66
C VAL A 116 13.98 -0.59 13.82
N ILE A 117 12.85 -1.28 13.65
CA ILE A 117 12.70 -2.31 12.62
C ILE A 117 11.84 -1.73 11.49
N ILE A 118 12.37 -1.75 10.28
CA ILE A 118 11.67 -1.42 9.05
C ILE A 118 11.49 -2.69 8.23
N SER A 119 10.29 -2.92 7.69
CA SER A 119 10.03 -4.13 6.92
C SER A 119 8.84 -3.97 5.98
N GLU A 120 9.02 -4.44 4.75
CA GLU A 120 7.95 -4.63 3.79
C GLU A 120 7.48 -6.08 3.83
N PHE A 121 6.62 -6.41 4.80
CA PHE A 121 6.18 -7.78 5.06
C PHE A 121 4.87 -8.18 4.37
N MET A 122 4.19 -7.22 3.74
CA MET A 122 2.79 -7.35 3.38
C MET A 122 2.63 -8.16 2.09
N GLY A 123 2.10 -9.39 2.21
CA GLY A 123 1.71 -10.20 1.05
C GLY A 123 0.31 -9.86 0.53
N PHE A 124 -0.17 -10.66 -0.44
CA PHE A 124 -1.56 -10.58 -0.89
C PHE A 124 -2.53 -10.71 0.29
N TYR A 125 -3.61 -9.92 0.26
CA TYR A 125 -4.60 -9.83 1.35
C TYR A 125 -3.93 -9.74 2.75
N LEU A 126 -2.82 -8.99 2.81
CA LEU A 126 -1.96 -8.70 3.97
C LEU A 126 -1.12 -9.88 4.50
N LEU A 127 -1.70 -11.08 4.57
CA LEU A 127 -1.14 -12.20 5.35
C LEU A 127 -0.52 -13.31 4.51
N HIS A 128 -0.71 -13.30 3.19
CA HIS A 128 -0.06 -14.29 2.33
C HIS A 128 1.48 -14.17 2.43
N GLU A 129 2.19 -15.24 2.07
CA GLU A 129 3.67 -15.31 2.06
C GLU A 129 4.38 -15.32 3.44
N GLY A 130 3.67 -15.08 4.53
CA GLY A 130 4.08 -15.50 5.88
C GLY A 130 5.20 -14.68 6.56
N MET A 131 5.68 -13.60 5.94
CA MET A 131 6.79 -12.79 6.47
C MET A 131 6.47 -12.08 7.78
N LEU A 132 5.18 -11.88 8.09
CA LEU A 132 4.75 -11.31 9.38
C LEU A 132 5.24 -12.14 10.57
N GLN A 133 5.40 -13.46 10.45
CA GLN A 133 5.95 -14.28 11.53
C GLN A 133 7.41 -13.91 11.85
N SER A 134 8.22 -13.70 10.79
CA SER A 134 9.61 -13.27 10.90
C SER A 134 9.72 -11.86 11.49
N LEU A 135 8.82 -10.95 11.14
CA LEU A 135 8.73 -9.63 11.78
C LEU A 135 8.48 -9.74 13.29
N LEU A 136 7.54 -10.59 13.72
CA LEU A 136 7.25 -10.80 15.13
C LEU A 136 8.45 -11.42 15.86
N HIS A 137 9.14 -12.38 15.24
CA HIS A 137 10.38 -12.96 15.78
C HIS A 137 11.43 -11.88 16.02
N ALA A 138 11.66 -11.01 15.03
CA ALA A 138 12.63 -9.94 15.11
C ALA A 138 12.28 -8.89 16.18
N ARG A 139 11.01 -8.48 16.23
CA ARG A 139 10.48 -7.58 17.27
C ARG A 139 10.73 -8.14 18.67
N ASP A 140 10.42 -9.42 18.87
CA ASP A 140 10.51 -10.02 20.20
C ASP A 140 11.96 -10.19 20.66
N ARG A 141 12.91 -10.32 19.74
CA ARG A 141 14.31 -10.61 20.06
C ARG A 141 15.24 -9.40 20.03
N PHE A 142 15.09 -8.52 19.04
CA PHE A 142 16.07 -7.47 18.75
C PHE A 142 15.57 -6.07 19.09
N LEU A 143 14.27 -5.81 19.00
CA LEU A 143 13.72 -4.47 19.25
C LEU A 143 13.81 -4.08 20.73
N LYS A 144 14.27 -2.86 21.01
CA LYS A 144 14.19 -2.22 22.33
C LYS A 144 12.74 -2.19 22.81
N LYS A 145 12.49 -2.65 24.05
CA LYS A 145 11.12 -2.86 24.54
C LYS A 145 10.34 -1.58 24.81
N ASP A 146 11.03 -0.55 25.30
CA ASP A 146 10.38 0.68 25.76
C ASP A 146 10.40 1.78 24.69
N THR A 147 11.47 1.86 23.90
CA THR A 147 11.69 2.95 22.91
C THR A 147 11.66 2.50 21.47
N GLY A 148 11.54 1.20 21.21
CA GLY A 148 11.67 0.65 19.86
C GLY A 148 10.51 1.02 18.94
N LEU A 149 10.82 1.27 17.67
CA LEU A 149 9.85 1.62 16.63
C LEU A 149 9.71 0.52 15.58
N LEU A 150 8.48 0.31 15.12
CA LEU A 150 8.16 -0.56 13.99
C LEU A 150 7.66 0.28 12.82
N LEU A 151 8.18 0.01 11.63
CA LEU A 151 7.82 0.67 10.39
C LEU A 151 7.37 -0.38 9.35
N PRO A 152 6.06 -0.54 9.10
CA PRO A 152 4.92 0.15 9.74
C PRO A 152 4.66 -0.32 11.19
N ALA A 153 3.77 0.37 11.91
CA ALA A 153 3.40 0.09 13.30
C ALA A 153 2.11 -0.74 13.43
N ALA A 154 1.20 -0.61 12.47
CA ALA A 154 -0.06 -1.35 12.43
C ALA A 154 -0.48 -1.65 11.00
N ALA A 155 -1.33 -2.66 10.84
CA ALA A 155 -1.96 -2.99 9.58
C ALA A 155 -3.44 -3.35 9.80
N ARG A 156 -4.30 -3.05 8.82
CA ARG A 156 -5.72 -3.42 8.86
C ARG A 156 -6.11 -4.17 7.60
N LEU A 157 -6.96 -5.17 7.74
CA LEU A 157 -7.63 -5.83 6.62
C LEU A 157 -9.05 -5.27 6.50
N LEU A 158 -9.38 -4.73 5.34
CA LEU A 158 -10.69 -4.19 5.01
C LEU A 158 -11.47 -5.16 4.12
N LEU A 159 -12.79 -5.13 4.27
CA LEU A 159 -13.71 -6.00 3.57
C LEU A 159 -14.94 -5.23 3.07
N SER A 160 -15.31 -5.50 1.82
CA SER A 160 -16.59 -5.08 1.24
C SER A 160 -17.21 -6.24 0.46
N LEU A 161 -18.52 -6.21 0.25
CA LEU A 161 -19.14 -6.99 -0.82
C LEU A 161 -18.67 -6.45 -2.18
N CYS A 162 -18.42 -7.33 -3.17
CA CYS A 162 -18.10 -6.97 -4.55
C CYS A 162 -19.29 -7.15 -5.49
N CYS A 163 -19.60 -6.11 -6.25
CA CYS A 163 -20.24 -6.21 -7.56
C CYS A 163 -19.18 -6.27 -8.65
N CYS A 164 -19.04 -7.43 -9.27
CA CYS A 164 -18.01 -7.71 -10.25
C CYS A 164 -18.61 -7.94 -11.67
N THR A 165 -19.83 -7.43 -11.94
CA THR A 165 -20.56 -7.64 -13.21
C THR A 165 -19.78 -7.14 -14.44
N LYS A 166 -19.16 -5.95 -14.36
CA LYS A 166 -18.38 -5.37 -15.48
C LYS A 166 -17.21 -6.27 -15.84
N THR A 167 -16.40 -6.63 -14.86
CA THR A 167 -15.25 -7.54 -14.99
C THR A 167 -15.67 -8.90 -15.55
N TYR A 168 -16.75 -9.47 -15.00
CA TYR A 168 -17.29 -10.75 -15.48
C TYR A 168 -17.71 -10.68 -16.95
N ARG A 169 -18.43 -9.61 -17.36
CA ARG A 169 -18.84 -9.44 -18.75
C ARG A 169 -17.64 -9.34 -19.69
N GLN A 170 -16.66 -8.51 -19.33
CA GLN A 170 -15.46 -8.32 -20.15
C GLN A 170 -14.65 -9.61 -20.31
N GLN A 171 -14.49 -10.38 -19.24
CA GLN A 171 -13.61 -11.56 -19.24
C GLN A 171 -14.29 -12.85 -19.70
N GLN A 172 -15.62 -12.96 -19.60
CA GLN A 172 -16.30 -14.24 -19.78
C GLN A 172 -17.55 -14.21 -20.65
N ALA A 173 -18.15 -13.05 -20.95
CA ALA A 173 -19.39 -13.03 -21.73
C ALA A 173 -19.18 -13.57 -23.16
N PHE A 174 -18.02 -13.31 -23.76
CA PHE A 174 -17.68 -13.79 -25.10
C PHE A 174 -17.64 -15.33 -25.19
N LEU A 175 -17.40 -16.04 -24.08
CA LEU A 175 -17.39 -17.51 -24.08
C LEU A 175 -18.78 -18.12 -24.33
N SER A 176 -19.84 -17.34 -24.18
CA SER A 176 -21.19 -17.79 -24.55
C SER A 176 -21.37 -17.93 -26.06
N SER A 177 -20.64 -17.14 -26.85
CA SER A 177 -20.61 -17.16 -28.32
C SER A 177 -19.29 -16.55 -28.81
N TYR A 178 -18.34 -17.41 -29.18
CA TYR A 178 -17.04 -17.04 -29.72
C TYR A 178 -16.89 -17.65 -31.12
N CYS A 179 -16.77 -16.80 -32.13
CA CYS A 179 -16.77 -17.19 -33.55
C CYS A 179 -17.99 -18.06 -33.94
N GLY A 180 -19.15 -17.85 -33.30
CA GLY A 180 -20.37 -18.65 -33.50
C GLY A 180 -20.41 -19.97 -32.73
N PHE A 181 -19.36 -20.31 -31.97
CA PHE A 181 -19.30 -21.50 -31.14
C PHE A 181 -19.52 -21.16 -29.66
N SER A 182 -20.19 -22.04 -28.92
CA SER A 182 -20.40 -21.89 -27.48
C SER A 182 -19.29 -22.59 -26.69
N PHE A 183 -18.58 -21.83 -25.86
CA PHE A 183 -17.58 -22.29 -24.89
C PHE A 183 -18.12 -22.33 -23.45
N ARG A 184 -19.44 -22.46 -23.27
CA ARG A 184 -20.08 -22.52 -21.94
C ARG A 184 -19.47 -23.53 -20.96
N PRO A 185 -19.04 -24.75 -21.35
CA PRO A 185 -18.36 -25.65 -20.41
C PRO A 185 -17.07 -25.07 -19.83
N LEU A 186 -16.29 -24.35 -20.66
CA LEU A 186 -15.09 -23.63 -20.21
C LEU A 186 -15.46 -22.49 -19.27
N GLN A 187 -16.49 -21.71 -19.61
CA GLN A 187 -17.01 -20.64 -18.74
C GLN A 187 -17.41 -21.16 -17.36
N GLN A 188 -18.12 -22.30 -17.29
CA GLN A 188 -18.51 -22.93 -16.03
C GLN A 188 -17.31 -23.41 -15.21
N GLN A 189 -16.31 -24.02 -15.88
CA GLN A 189 -15.07 -24.43 -15.21
C GLN A 189 -14.32 -23.22 -14.62
N LEU A 190 -14.20 -22.13 -15.37
CA LEU A 190 -13.56 -20.89 -14.90
C LEU A 190 -14.29 -20.30 -13.69
N GLN A 191 -15.63 -20.29 -13.71
CA GLN A 191 -16.44 -19.84 -12.57
C GLN A 191 -16.20 -20.69 -11.32
N GLN A 192 -16.12 -22.01 -11.46
CA GLN A 192 -15.83 -22.92 -10.35
C GLN A 192 -14.42 -22.71 -9.79
N GLN A 193 -13.42 -22.51 -10.66
CA GLN A 193 -12.06 -22.18 -10.25
C GLN A 193 -12.00 -20.85 -9.50
N HIS A 194 -12.64 -19.81 -10.04
CA HIS A 194 -12.71 -18.49 -9.41
C HIS A 194 -13.44 -18.50 -8.06
N ALA A 195 -14.40 -19.41 -7.86
CA ALA A 195 -15.07 -19.57 -6.57
C ALA A 195 -14.21 -20.32 -5.54
N ALA A 196 -13.22 -21.10 -5.98
CA ALA A 196 -12.37 -21.92 -5.12
C ALA A 196 -11.05 -21.23 -4.72
N THR A 197 -10.65 -20.17 -5.41
CA THR A 197 -9.38 -19.46 -5.15
C THR A 197 -9.58 -17.96 -5.02
N PRO A 198 -8.85 -17.28 -4.11
CA PRO A 198 -8.84 -15.84 -4.06
C PRO A 198 -8.22 -15.27 -5.35
N LEU A 199 -8.89 -14.31 -5.96
CA LEU A 199 -8.42 -13.63 -7.17
C LEU A 199 -7.74 -12.31 -6.80
N VAL A 200 -6.55 -12.07 -7.35
CA VAL A 200 -5.85 -10.78 -7.23
C VAL A 200 -6.22 -9.94 -8.43
N LEU A 201 -7.10 -8.97 -8.22
CA LEU A 201 -7.66 -8.11 -9.28
C LEU A 201 -7.59 -6.65 -8.85
N GLN A 202 -7.36 -5.76 -9.82
CA GLN A 202 -7.60 -4.33 -9.63
C GLN A 202 -9.09 -4.06 -9.83
N LEU A 203 -9.79 -3.75 -8.74
CA LEU A 203 -11.22 -3.47 -8.77
C LEU A 203 -11.44 -1.95 -8.81
N PRO A 204 -12.33 -1.45 -9.67
CA PRO A 204 -12.72 -0.06 -9.61
C PRO A 204 -13.50 0.22 -8.32
N PRO A 205 -13.49 1.46 -7.81
CA PRO A 205 -14.13 1.76 -6.53
C PRO A 205 -15.64 1.45 -6.52
N ASP A 206 -16.33 1.64 -7.65
CA ASP A 206 -17.75 1.31 -7.86
C ASP A 206 -18.05 -0.19 -7.85
N SER A 207 -17.05 -1.07 -7.77
CA SER A 207 -17.24 -2.50 -7.49
C SER A 207 -17.51 -2.78 -6.01
N CYS A 208 -17.10 -1.92 -5.08
CA CYS A 208 -17.33 -2.12 -3.64
C CYS A 208 -18.75 -1.71 -3.26
N CYS A 209 -19.55 -2.58 -2.62
CA CYS A 209 -20.95 -2.29 -2.26
C CYS A 209 -21.15 -1.82 -0.81
N CYS A 210 -20.10 -1.83 0.02
CA CYS A 210 -20.19 -1.41 1.42
C CYS A 210 -19.63 0.00 1.63
N CYS A 211 -20.30 0.81 2.45
CA CYS A 211 -19.81 2.14 2.85
C CYS A 211 -20.17 2.44 4.33
N PRO A 212 -19.18 2.68 5.21
CA PRO A 212 -17.75 2.45 4.98
C PRO A 212 -17.46 0.94 4.77
N ALA A 213 -16.27 0.62 4.26
CA ALA A 213 -15.79 -0.76 4.27
C ALA A 213 -15.67 -1.27 5.71
N ALA A 214 -15.95 -2.57 5.91
CA ALA A 214 -15.83 -3.18 7.22
C ALA A 214 -14.36 -3.49 7.53
N VAL A 215 -13.96 -3.27 8.79
CA VAL A 215 -12.64 -3.66 9.27
C VAL A 215 -12.69 -5.13 9.66
N ALA A 216 -12.14 -5.99 8.81
CA ALA A 216 -12.11 -7.44 9.02
C ALA A 216 -11.10 -7.84 10.10
N ALA A 217 -9.96 -7.14 10.16
CA ALA A 217 -8.94 -7.37 11.19
C ALA A 217 -8.10 -6.10 11.41
N GLU A 218 -7.67 -5.87 12.64
CA GLU A 218 -6.67 -4.87 13.01
C GLU A 218 -5.49 -5.56 13.67
N LEU A 219 -4.29 -5.26 13.20
CA LEU A 219 -3.05 -5.87 13.63
C LEU A 219 -2.14 -4.79 14.20
N ASP A 220 -2.08 -4.71 15.53
CA ASP A 220 -1.06 -3.92 16.23
C ASP A 220 0.24 -4.72 16.25
N LEU A 221 1.23 -4.28 15.47
CA LEU A 221 2.46 -5.04 15.28
C LEU A 221 3.32 -5.07 16.55
N TYR A 222 3.07 -4.20 17.53
CA TYR A 222 3.79 -4.23 18.80
C TYR A 222 3.26 -5.29 19.77
N THR A 223 1.96 -5.61 19.71
CA THR A 223 1.32 -6.52 20.67
C THR A 223 0.86 -7.83 20.05
N LEU A 224 0.78 -7.91 18.73
CA LEU A 224 0.33 -9.10 18.01
C LEU A 224 1.19 -10.31 18.38
N THR A 225 0.51 -11.41 18.72
CA THR A 225 1.14 -12.71 19.02
C THR A 225 0.99 -13.69 17.87
N LEU A 226 1.87 -14.69 17.78
CA LEU A 226 1.76 -15.76 16.78
C LEU A 226 0.43 -16.53 16.89
N GLN A 227 -0.08 -16.74 18.11
CA GLN A 227 -1.37 -17.42 18.31
C GLN A 227 -2.54 -16.62 17.72
N GLN A 228 -2.55 -15.30 17.90
CA GLN A 228 -3.56 -14.43 17.30
C GLN A 228 -3.44 -14.42 15.77
N LEU A 229 -2.22 -14.42 15.24
CA LEU A 229 -1.97 -14.48 13.81
C LEU A 229 -2.47 -15.78 13.16
N GLN A 230 -2.30 -16.92 13.84
CA GLN A 230 -2.79 -18.22 13.37
C GLN A 230 -4.31 -18.32 13.33
N GLN A 231 -5.02 -17.50 14.12
CA GLN A 231 -6.47 -17.57 14.21
C GLN A 231 -7.11 -16.19 14.37
N ILE A 232 -7.39 -15.55 13.24
CA ILE A 232 -8.14 -14.29 13.18
C ILE A 232 -9.63 -14.61 13.04
N ARG A 233 -10.45 -14.11 13.98
CA ARG A 233 -11.90 -14.27 13.97
C ARG A 233 -12.57 -12.93 14.28
N SER A 234 -13.49 -12.54 13.42
CA SER A 234 -14.24 -11.29 13.54
C SER A 234 -15.69 -11.49 13.16
N GLN A 235 -16.60 -10.83 13.88
CA GLN A 235 -18.00 -10.70 13.47
C GLN A 235 -18.18 -9.32 12.84
N LEU A 236 -18.70 -9.28 11.61
CA LEU A 236 -18.78 -8.05 10.82
C LEU A 236 -20.23 -7.74 10.48
N LEU A 237 -20.60 -6.46 10.62
CA LEU A 237 -21.84 -5.91 10.09
C LEU A 237 -21.51 -5.11 8.82
N LEU A 238 -22.05 -5.56 7.69
CA LEU A 238 -21.80 -4.95 6.39
C LEU A 238 -22.94 -3.99 6.04
N ARG A 239 -22.64 -2.69 5.92
CA ARG A 239 -23.61 -1.68 5.51
C ARG A 239 -23.58 -1.48 4.01
N VAL A 240 -24.57 -2.03 3.33
CA VAL A 240 -24.75 -1.86 1.88
C VAL A 240 -25.38 -0.49 1.59
N HIS A 241 -24.78 0.28 0.68
CA HIS A 241 -25.26 1.64 0.34
C HIS A 241 -26.01 1.71 -0.99
N ARG A 242 -26.02 0.64 -1.79
CA ARG A 242 -26.75 0.56 -3.07
C ARG A 242 -27.27 -0.84 -3.35
N SER A 243 -28.34 -0.93 -4.14
CA SER A 243 -28.82 -2.19 -4.69
C SER A 243 -27.87 -2.69 -5.78
N SER A 244 -27.31 -3.89 -5.63
CA SER A 244 -26.52 -4.55 -6.68
C SER A 244 -26.56 -6.06 -6.55
N THR A 245 -26.15 -6.75 -7.62
CA THR A 245 -25.80 -8.17 -7.54
C THR A 245 -24.45 -8.32 -6.84
N VAL A 246 -24.37 -9.20 -5.86
CA VAL A 246 -23.13 -9.51 -5.13
C VAL A 246 -22.53 -10.79 -5.69
N TYR A 247 -21.25 -10.74 -6.04
CA TYR A 247 -20.51 -11.88 -6.60
C TYR A 247 -19.53 -12.49 -5.60
N GLY A 248 -19.15 -11.74 -4.55
CA GLY A 248 -18.21 -12.21 -3.54
C GLY A 248 -17.75 -11.11 -2.60
N PHE A 249 -16.62 -11.34 -1.94
CA PHE A 249 -15.97 -10.38 -1.06
C PHE A 249 -14.76 -9.75 -1.75
N ALA A 250 -14.60 -8.44 -1.60
CA ALA A 250 -13.39 -7.71 -1.92
C ALA A 250 -12.60 -7.49 -0.62
N LEU A 251 -11.31 -7.81 -0.65
CA LEU A 251 -10.37 -7.62 0.46
C LEU A 251 -9.23 -6.71 -0.01
N TRP A 252 -8.85 -5.76 0.84
CA TRP A 252 -7.64 -4.96 0.68
C TRP A 252 -7.14 -4.56 2.07
N PHE A 253 -5.98 -3.93 2.16
CA PHE A 253 -5.39 -3.57 3.45
C PHE A 253 -4.79 -2.18 3.42
N ASP A 254 -4.65 -1.60 4.61
CA ASP A 254 -3.85 -0.41 4.82
C ASP A 254 -2.82 -0.65 5.91
N VAL A 255 -1.72 0.07 5.85
CA VAL A 255 -0.68 0.09 6.89
C VAL A 255 -0.56 1.49 7.47
N THR A 256 -0.20 1.57 8.74
CA THR A 256 -0.05 2.83 9.47
C THR A 256 1.38 2.96 9.96
N PHE A 257 2.04 4.05 9.61
CA PHE A 257 3.33 4.45 10.15
C PHE A 257 3.11 5.29 11.41
N PRO A 258 3.95 5.13 12.46
CA PRO A 258 3.80 5.89 13.68
C PRO A 258 4.05 7.38 13.41
N GLY A 259 3.31 8.27 14.08
CA GLY A 259 3.51 9.72 14.01
C GLY A 259 3.07 10.43 12.73
N ILE A 260 2.74 9.69 11.68
CA ILE A 260 2.19 10.26 10.46
C ILE A 260 0.67 10.29 10.64
N PRO A 261 0.04 11.49 10.73
CA PRO A 261 -1.41 11.55 10.77
C PRO A 261 -1.95 10.85 9.52
N PRO A 262 -3.08 10.11 9.63
CA PRO A 262 -3.76 9.58 8.46
C PRO A 262 -3.88 10.72 7.46
N ALA A 263 -3.44 10.52 6.21
CA ALA A 263 -3.55 11.56 5.18
C ALA A 263 -4.98 12.09 5.24
N ALA A 264 -5.14 13.33 5.72
CA ALA A 264 -6.46 13.95 5.87
C ALA A 264 -7.12 13.80 4.51
N ALA A 265 -8.33 13.22 4.48
CA ALA A 265 -9.06 12.90 3.27
C ALA A 265 -8.88 14.02 2.24
N ALA A 266 -8.00 13.80 1.26
CA ALA A 266 -7.54 14.87 0.38
C ALA A 266 -8.72 15.30 -0.48
N ALA A 267 -9.44 16.34 -0.06
CA ALA A 267 -10.46 17.00 -0.86
C ALA A 267 -9.86 17.39 -2.23
N PRO A 268 -10.68 17.38 -3.29
CA PRO A 268 -10.24 16.97 -4.62
C PRO A 268 -9.38 18.06 -5.29
N ALA A 269 -8.08 17.78 -5.45
CA ALA A 269 -7.18 18.60 -6.27
C ALA A 269 -6.83 17.96 -7.63
N ALA A 270 -7.66 17.05 -8.15
CA ALA A 270 -7.43 16.37 -9.43
C ALA A 270 -8.66 16.34 -10.35
N ALA A 271 -9.54 17.35 -10.28
CA ALA A 271 -10.76 17.42 -11.10
C ALA A 271 -10.69 18.42 -12.27
N ALA A 272 -9.50 18.88 -12.69
CA ALA A 272 -9.38 19.87 -13.77
C ALA A 272 -8.49 19.47 -14.97
N ALA A 273 -7.93 18.26 -15.00
CA ALA A 273 -6.96 17.87 -16.05
C ALA A 273 -7.45 16.79 -17.04
N ALA A 274 -8.77 16.54 -17.13
CA ALA A 274 -9.33 15.54 -18.05
C ALA A 274 -10.50 16.06 -18.90
N ALA A 275 -10.59 17.37 -19.15
CA ALA A 275 -11.63 17.97 -19.99
C ALA A 275 -11.24 18.11 -21.48
N ALA A 276 -10.18 17.44 -21.95
CA ALA A 276 -9.79 17.51 -23.34
C ALA A 276 -9.24 16.17 -23.81
N VAL A 277 -10.12 15.25 -24.22
CA VAL A 277 -10.01 14.33 -25.37
C VAL A 277 -11.17 13.34 -25.24
N ALA A 278 -12.28 13.61 -25.95
CA ALA A 278 -13.17 12.64 -26.58
C ALA A 278 -14.47 13.35 -26.99
N GLY A 279 -14.51 13.81 -28.24
CA GLY A 279 -15.76 14.17 -28.90
C GLY A 279 -16.28 12.99 -29.70
N GLY A 280 -17.61 12.78 -29.65
CA GLY A 280 -18.40 11.92 -30.54
C GLY A 280 -18.24 10.41 -30.27
N VAL A 281 -19.27 9.58 -30.29
CA VAL A 281 -20.58 9.68 -30.94
C VAL A 281 -21.57 8.87 -30.09
N ASP A 282 -22.81 9.34 -30.04
CA ASP A 282 -23.99 8.64 -29.54
C ASP A 282 -24.10 7.21 -30.12
N ASP A 283 -24.65 6.28 -29.34
CA ASP A 283 -25.89 5.63 -29.77
C ASP A 283 -26.52 4.85 -28.62
N ALA A 284 -27.83 5.03 -28.55
CA ALA A 284 -28.77 4.35 -27.67
C ALA A 284 -29.13 2.95 -28.20
N ASP A 285 -29.92 2.26 -27.37
CA ASP A 285 -30.68 1.02 -27.58
C ASP A 285 -29.99 -0.33 -27.34
N ASP A 286 -30.57 -1.11 -26.41
CA ASP A 286 -31.45 -2.19 -26.87
C ASP A 286 -32.45 -2.62 -25.77
N ALA A 287 -33.73 -2.50 -26.08
CA ALA A 287 -34.82 -3.20 -25.42
C ALA A 287 -35.46 -4.17 -26.42
N ALA A 288 -35.29 -5.45 -26.13
CA ALA A 288 -36.19 -6.58 -26.41
C ALA A 288 -36.88 -6.67 -27.80
N ALA A 289 -36.40 -7.63 -28.59
CA ALA A 289 -37.06 -8.11 -29.80
C ALA A 289 -38.34 -8.92 -29.53
N THR A 290 -39.40 -8.67 -30.32
CA THR A 290 -40.39 -9.68 -30.75
C THR A 290 -41.04 -9.21 -32.06
N PRO A 291 -41.32 -10.08 -33.06
CA PRO A 291 -41.67 -9.61 -34.40
C PRO A 291 -43.16 -9.64 -34.75
N ALA A 292 -43.49 -8.76 -35.71
CA ALA A 292 -44.50 -8.87 -36.78
C ALA A 292 -45.99 -8.60 -36.47
N ALA A 293 -46.51 -7.48 -37.01
CA ALA A 293 -47.68 -7.44 -37.91
C ALA A 293 -47.83 -6.04 -38.55
N ALA A 294 -48.26 -6.02 -39.80
CA ALA A 294 -48.25 -4.86 -40.69
C ALA A 294 -49.55 -4.01 -40.65
N ASN A 295 -49.36 -2.75 -41.06
CA ASN A 295 -50.27 -1.81 -41.73
C ASN A 295 -51.48 -1.18 -40.98
N GLY A 296 -51.42 0.14 -40.88
CA GLY A 296 -52.39 0.99 -41.59
C GLY A 296 -53.06 2.12 -40.80
N GLY A 297 -52.55 3.35 -40.98
CA GLY A 297 -53.36 4.56 -41.15
C GLY A 297 -53.74 5.42 -39.93
N GLY A 298 -53.62 6.74 -40.09
CA GLY A 298 -54.54 7.70 -39.45
C GLY A 298 -53.94 8.77 -38.53
N ALA A 299 -53.53 9.87 -39.15
CA ALA A 299 -53.64 11.29 -38.77
C ALA A 299 -53.98 11.76 -37.32
N ALA A 300 -53.31 12.89 -36.99
CA ALA A 300 -53.84 14.11 -36.35
C ALA A 300 -53.46 14.43 -34.89
N ALA A 301 -52.62 15.47 -34.78
CA ALA A 301 -52.76 16.71 -33.99
C ALA A 301 -53.11 16.66 -32.49
N GLY A 302 -52.30 17.39 -31.71
CA GLY A 302 -52.65 17.83 -30.36
C GLY A 302 -51.51 18.59 -29.68
N ASP A 303 -51.51 19.92 -29.82
CA ASP A 303 -50.73 20.88 -29.02
C ASP A 303 -51.04 20.77 -27.51
N ALA A 304 -50.04 20.99 -26.65
CA ALA A 304 -50.16 21.82 -25.43
C ALA A 304 -48.84 21.93 -24.63
N ALA A 305 -48.23 23.11 -24.72
CA ALA A 305 -47.67 23.96 -23.65
C ALA A 305 -47.10 23.38 -22.33
N ALA A 306 -45.80 23.67 -22.14
CA ALA A 306 -45.19 24.39 -21.02
C ALA A 306 -45.27 23.87 -19.56
N ALA A 307 -44.12 23.54 -19.00
CA ALA A 307 -43.72 23.99 -17.66
C ALA A 307 -42.19 23.99 -17.52
N ALA A 308 -41.64 25.17 -17.25
CA ALA A 308 -40.24 25.39 -16.93
C ALA A 308 -39.92 24.82 -15.54
N GLY A 309 -38.78 24.13 -15.44
CA GLY A 309 -38.21 23.66 -14.19
C GLY A 309 -36.71 23.48 -14.37
N GLY A 310 -35.96 24.57 -14.20
CA GLY A 310 -34.50 24.53 -14.21
C GLY A 310 -34.00 23.73 -13.02
N ALA A 311 -33.46 22.55 -13.28
CA ALA A 311 -32.58 21.84 -12.38
C ALA A 311 -31.22 21.77 -13.08
N ALA A 312 -30.21 22.38 -12.45
CA ALA A 312 -28.84 22.36 -12.92
C ALA A 312 -28.38 20.91 -13.11
N ALA A 313 -28.10 20.52 -14.35
CA ALA A 313 -27.52 19.24 -14.66
C ALA A 313 -26.09 19.22 -14.13
N ALA A 314 -25.89 18.63 -12.95
CA ALA A 314 -24.56 18.17 -12.56
C ALA A 314 -24.09 17.18 -13.64
N SER A 315 -22.89 17.41 -14.18
CA SER A 315 -22.40 16.61 -15.29
C SER A 315 -22.17 15.16 -14.83
N ALA A 316 -22.24 14.19 -15.75
CA ALA A 316 -21.93 12.79 -15.43
C ALA A 316 -20.50 12.61 -14.84
N ALA A 317 -19.60 13.57 -15.11
CA ALA A 317 -18.27 13.64 -14.51
C ALA A 317 -18.31 14.05 -13.02
N ASP A 318 -19.22 14.95 -12.63
CA ASP A 318 -19.42 15.34 -11.22
C ASP A 318 -20.02 14.18 -10.41
N ALA A 319 -20.90 13.38 -11.02
CA ALA A 319 -21.44 12.17 -10.39
C ALA A 319 -20.37 11.06 -10.22
N ALA A 320 -19.51 10.85 -11.23
CA ALA A 320 -18.42 9.87 -11.16
C ALA A 320 -17.31 10.27 -10.16
N ALA A 321 -17.00 11.57 -10.03
CA ALA A 321 -16.07 12.08 -9.03
C ALA A 321 -16.64 12.02 -7.60
N ALA A 322 -17.94 12.25 -7.43
CA ALA A 322 -18.65 12.05 -6.17
C ALA A 322 -18.69 10.58 -5.74
N ASP A 323 -18.91 9.65 -6.69
CA ASP A 323 -18.81 8.21 -6.46
C ASP A 323 -17.37 7.80 -6.09
N ALA A 324 -16.35 8.28 -6.81
CA ALA A 324 -14.95 7.97 -6.48
C ALA A 324 -14.56 8.43 -5.06
N ALA A 325 -15.13 9.52 -4.55
CA ALA A 325 -14.92 9.99 -3.17
C ALA A 325 -15.66 9.12 -2.13
N LEU A 326 -16.85 8.61 -2.45
CA LEU A 326 -17.63 7.67 -1.61
C LEU A 326 -16.93 6.32 -1.42
N PHE A 327 -16.13 5.91 -2.41
CA PHE A 327 -15.44 4.63 -2.44
C PHE A 327 -13.95 4.73 -2.10
N ARG A 328 -13.46 5.91 -1.69
CA ARG A 328 -12.19 5.95 -0.97
C ARG A 328 -12.33 5.09 0.26
N GLY A 329 -11.35 4.21 0.48
CA GLY A 329 -11.26 3.48 1.74
C GLY A 329 -11.40 4.49 2.89
N PRO A 330 -12.02 4.10 4.02
CA PRO A 330 -12.05 4.97 5.19
C PRO A 330 -10.62 5.49 5.45
N PRO A 331 -10.42 6.70 5.99
CA PRO A 331 -9.08 7.18 6.27
C PRO A 331 -8.30 6.12 7.06
N PRO A 332 -6.96 6.01 6.88
CA PRO A 332 -6.13 5.09 7.65
C PRO A 332 -6.54 5.13 9.12
N PRO A 333 -6.65 3.97 9.80
CA PRO A 333 -7.12 3.99 11.16
C PRO A 333 -6.12 4.83 11.97
N PRO A 334 -6.56 5.57 12.99
CA PRO A 334 -5.60 6.14 13.92
C PRO A 334 -4.73 4.99 14.46
N PRO A 335 -3.43 5.22 14.71
CA PRO A 335 -2.60 4.22 15.37
C PRO A 335 -3.32 3.73 16.64
N THR A 336 -3.24 2.43 16.91
CA THR A 336 -3.83 1.87 18.14
C THR A 336 -3.34 2.68 19.35
N PRO A 337 -4.12 2.81 20.44
CA PRO A 337 -3.66 3.53 21.62
C PRO A 337 -2.29 3.08 22.11
N ALA A 338 -1.96 1.79 21.98
CA ALA A 338 -0.66 1.23 22.30
C ALA A 338 0.45 1.66 21.33
N ALA A 339 0.21 1.65 20.01
CA ALA A 339 1.18 2.14 19.02
C ALA A 339 1.40 3.66 19.15
N ALA A 340 0.33 4.42 19.39
CA ALA A 340 0.39 5.86 19.61
C ALA A 340 1.18 6.21 20.89
N ALA A 341 0.95 5.49 21.98
CA ALA A 341 1.69 5.69 23.24
C ALA A 341 3.19 5.40 23.08
N ARG A 342 3.56 4.34 22.36
CA ARG A 342 4.97 4.02 22.07
C ARG A 342 5.63 5.10 21.22
N PHE A 343 4.94 5.58 20.19
CA PHE A 343 5.45 6.68 19.38
C PHE A 343 5.68 7.94 20.23
N ALA A 344 4.70 8.34 21.03
CA ALA A 344 4.83 9.50 21.92
C ALA A 344 6.00 9.35 22.92
N ALA A 345 6.19 8.14 23.47
CA ALA A 345 7.32 7.85 24.35
C ALA A 345 8.67 7.96 23.63
N ALA A 346 8.77 7.47 22.40
CA ALA A 346 9.99 7.57 21.59
C ALA A 346 10.34 9.03 21.23
N VAL A 347 9.32 9.83 20.87
CA VAL A 347 9.49 11.27 20.63
C VAL A 347 9.99 11.98 21.89
N ALA A 348 9.33 11.75 23.02
CA ALA A 348 9.74 12.37 24.30
C ALA A 348 11.18 11.97 24.69
N ALA A 349 11.58 10.72 24.44
CA ALA A 349 12.94 10.26 24.70
C ALA A 349 13.98 10.94 23.78
N ALA A 350 13.67 11.12 22.49
CA ALA A 350 14.54 11.82 21.54
C ALA A 350 14.69 13.31 21.88
N GLU A 351 13.60 13.96 22.28
CA GLU A 351 13.61 15.36 22.75
C GLU A 351 14.45 15.51 24.03
N ALA A 352 14.30 14.60 24.99
CA ALA A 352 15.04 14.61 26.25
C ALA A 352 16.55 14.36 26.06
N ALA A 353 16.93 13.57 25.05
CA ALA A 353 18.32 13.27 24.74
C ALA A 353 19.08 14.47 24.14
N GLY A 354 18.38 15.57 23.81
CA GLY A 354 19.01 16.75 23.22
C GLY A 354 19.65 16.44 21.86
N GLU A 355 19.05 15.52 21.08
CA GLU A 355 19.40 15.25 19.67
C GLU A 355 19.02 16.47 18.79
N ALA A 356 19.58 17.64 19.11
CA ALA A 356 19.44 18.87 18.36
C ALA A 356 20.35 18.80 17.13
N ALA A 357 19.74 18.87 15.94
CA ALA A 357 20.32 19.17 14.62
C ALA A 357 21.86 19.05 14.50
N ALA A 358 22.43 17.85 14.70
CA ALA A 358 23.76 17.56 14.20
C ALA A 358 23.66 17.41 12.68
N ALA A 359 24.52 18.13 11.95
CA ALA A 359 24.57 18.11 10.49
C ALA A 359 24.63 16.66 9.96
N PRO A 360 23.99 16.36 8.80
CA PRO A 360 24.07 15.04 8.19
C PRO A 360 25.53 14.60 8.09
N ALA A 361 25.80 13.30 8.29
CA ALA A 361 27.12 12.73 8.08
C ALA A 361 27.63 13.21 6.71
N ALA A 362 28.78 13.89 6.69
CA ALA A 362 29.28 14.54 5.50
C ALA A 362 29.44 13.53 4.35
N GLY A 363 28.69 13.73 3.24
CA GLY A 363 28.86 12.97 2.00
C GLY A 363 27.86 11.83 1.74
N GLY A 364 26.55 12.09 1.86
CA GLY A 364 25.49 11.15 1.44
C GLY A 364 24.27 11.89 0.86
N VAL A 365 23.33 11.14 0.25
CA VAL A 365 22.04 11.68 -0.19
C VAL A 365 21.17 11.97 1.02
N SER A 366 20.59 13.15 1.05
CA SER A 366 19.63 13.55 2.07
C SER A 366 18.26 12.90 1.84
N ILE A 367 17.50 12.66 2.91
CA ILE A 367 16.16 12.08 2.76
C ILE A 367 15.20 13.00 1.98
N GLU A 368 15.46 14.31 2.00
CA GLU A 368 14.76 15.31 1.20
C GLU A 368 15.04 15.15 -0.31
N GLU A 369 16.29 14.90 -0.70
CA GLU A 369 16.65 14.60 -2.09
C GLU A 369 16.02 13.28 -2.57
N VAL A 370 15.91 12.27 -1.69
CA VAL A 370 15.21 11.02 -1.99
C VAL A 370 13.74 11.29 -2.31
N LEU A 371 13.05 12.08 -1.47
CA LEU A 371 11.65 12.43 -1.72
C LEU A 371 11.47 13.21 -3.02
N ALA A 372 12.37 14.15 -3.32
CA ALA A 372 12.35 14.90 -4.57
C ALA A 372 12.52 13.97 -5.79
N ALA A 373 13.43 12.99 -5.72
CA ALA A 373 13.65 12.03 -6.78
C ALA A 373 12.44 11.09 -6.99
N ILE A 374 11.79 10.65 -5.90
CA ILE A 374 10.56 9.85 -5.98
C ILE A 374 9.43 10.65 -6.64
N ALA A 375 9.26 11.93 -6.25
CA ALA A 375 8.26 12.80 -6.84
C ALA A 375 8.52 13.02 -8.35
N ALA A 376 9.78 13.19 -8.75
CA ALA A 376 10.16 13.31 -10.15
C ALA A 376 9.91 12.01 -10.94
N GLY A 377 10.33 10.86 -10.40
CA GLY A 377 10.13 9.56 -11.05
C GLY A 377 8.65 9.16 -11.18
N ALA A 378 7.83 9.52 -10.20
CA ALA A 378 6.38 9.33 -10.27
C ALA A 378 5.70 10.23 -11.32
N ALA A 379 6.34 11.35 -11.71
CA ALA A 379 5.83 12.25 -12.74
C ALA A 379 6.24 11.84 -14.17
N GLU A 380 7.36 11.14 -14.35
CA GLU A 380 7.84 10.71 -15.68
C GLU A 380 7.11 9.47 -16.24
N ASP A 381 6.52 8.62 -15.38
CA ASP A 381 5.87 7.34 -15.75
C ASP A 381 4.35 7.45 -16.07
N ASP A 382 3.87 8.61 -16.53
CA ASP A 382 2.46 9.03 -16.58
C ASP A 382 1.41 7.95 -16.97
N CYS A 383 0.61 7.52 -15.99
CA CYS A 383 -0.80 7.09 -16.13
C CYS A 383 -1.50 7.04 -14.76
N PRO A 384 -2.73 7.60 -14.63
CA PRO A 384 -3.02 9.00 -14.41
C PRO A 384 -2.77 9.48 -12.96
N ALA A 385 -2.42 10.76 -12.86
CA ALA A 385 -2.09 11.56 -11.68
C ALA A 385 -3.05 11.50 -10.49
N ALA A 386 -2.53 11.07 -9.33
CA ALA A 386 -2.95 11.53 -8.00
C ALA A 386 -1.94 11.12 -6.89
N ALA A 387 -0.63 11.44 -7.00
CA ALA A 387 0.27 11.16 -5.86
C ALA A 387 1.56 12.00 -5.74
N ALA A 388 1.97 12.81 -6.73
CA ALA A 388 3.29 13.47 -6.70
C ALA A 388 3.28 14.97 -6.32
N ALA A 389 2.13 15.62 -6.08
CA ALA A 389 2.03 17.08 -6.01
C ALA A 389 1.63 17.69 -4.64
N ALA A 390 1.93 17.04 -3.51
CA ALA A 390 1.57 17.57 -2.19
C ALA A 390 2.74 17.83 -1.22
N ALA A 391 3.99 17.59 -1.61
CA ALA A 391 5.14 17.64 -0.70
C ALA A 391 5.98 18.94 -0.76
N ALA A 392 5.56 19.99 -1.48
CA ALA A 392 6.41 21.16 -1.73
C ALA A 392 5.90 22.53 -1.27
N HIS A 393 4.71 22.68 -0.67
CA HIS A 393 4.24 24.02 -0.25
C HIS A 393 3.48 24.03 1.07
N SER A 394 4.20 24.34 2.16
CA SER A 394 3.91 25.45 3.10
C SER A 394 4.76 25.33 4.37
N PHE A 395 6.00 25.82 4.31
CA PHE A 395 6.74 26.30 5.49
C PHE A 395 6.93 27.81 5.33
N SER A 396 6.03 28.58 5.93
CA SER A 396 6.28 29.87 6.59
C SER A 396 5.13 30.21 7.51
#